data_AF-A0A820LSK2-F1
#
_entry.id   AF-A0A820LSK2-F1
#
_cell.length_a   1.000
_cell.length_b   1.000
_cell.length_c   1.000
_cell.angle_alpha   90.00
_cell.angle_beta   90.00
_cell.angle_gamma   90.00
#
_symmetry.space_group_name_H-M   'P 1'
#
loop_
_entity.id
_entity.type
_entity.pdbx_description
1 polymer ?
#
loop_
_entity_poly.entity_id
_entity_poly.type
_entity_poly.pdbx_seq_one_letter_code
_entity_poly.pdbx_strand_id
1 'polypeptide(L)'
;MITRNIVGEQCLRYYYYFTVYDKLDWGQHISVLIKSDNTTNNEIEIDRPSAVGMVENRWHPRNITFNSISANYSLMFRFEVTNINRTIDPALNKTIYFALDNIELYNRNCQ
;
A
#
# COMPACT_ATOMS: atom_id res chain seq x y z
N MET A 1 -1.41 -12.97 6.78
CA MET A 1 -0.01 -12.78 7.20
C MET A 1 0.84 -13.75 6.40
N ILE A 2 1.80 -13.25 5.61
CA ILE A 2 2.73 -14.07 4.84
C ILE A 2 4.06 -14.03 5.59
N THR A 3 4.55 -15.18 6.05
CA THR A 3 5.84 -15.33 6.75
C THR A 3 6.80 -16.12 5.86
N ARG A 4 7.97 -15.57 5.54
CA ARG A 4 9.04 -16.26 4.81
C ARG A 4 10.41 -15.95 5.42
N ASN A 5 11.20 -17.02 5.65
CA ASN A 5 12.58 -16.98 6.16
C ASN A 5 13.59 -16.73 5.04
N ILE A 6 13.73 -15.48 4.56
CA ILE A 6 14.73 -15.18 3.53
C ILE A 6 15.36 -13.81 3.78
N VAL A 7 16.67 -13.82 4.05
CA VAL A 7 17.50 -12.61 4.17
C VAL A 7 18.07 -12.28 2.78
N GLY A 8 17.77 -11.09 2.26
CA GLY A 8 18.29 -10.59 0.99
C GLY A 8 17.34 -9.62 0.28
N GLU A 9 17.67 -9.28 -0.96
CA GLU A 9 16.79 -8.52 -1.86
C GLU A 9 15.52 -9.34 -2.16
N GLN A 10 14.36 -8.72 -2.00
CA GLN A 10 13.04 -9.29 -2.24
C GLN A 10 12.29 -8.42 -3.23
N CYS A 11 11.41 -9.04 -4.01
CA CYS A 11 10.50 -8.34 -4.91
C CYS A 11 9.05 -8.56 -4.43
N LEU A 12 8.28 -7.48 -4.33
CA LEU A 12 6.83 -7.54 -4.11
C LEU A 12 6.11 -7.02 -5.35
N ARG A 13 5.22 -7.86 -5.88
CA ARG A 13 4.26 -7.48 -6.92
C ARG A 13 2.87 -7.47 -6.34
N TYR A 14 2.09 -6.47 -6.70
CA TYR A 14 0.68 -6.38 -6.35
C TYR A 14 -0.05 -5.46 -7.31
N TYR A 15 -1.37 -5.59 -7.36
CA TYR A 15 -2.24 -4.63 -8.02
C TYR A 15 -3.00 -3.85 -6.95
N TYR A 16 -3.18 -2.56 -7.17
CA TYR A 16 -4.01 -1.72 -6.33
C TYR A 16 -5.09 -1.01 -7.13
N TYR A 17 -6.20 -0.70 -6.46
CA TYR A 17 -7.31 0.04 -7.01
C TYR A 17 -7.74 1.12 -6.02
N PHE A 18 -7.97 2.33 -6.53
CA PHE A 18 -8.46 3.47 -5.79
C PHE A 18 -9.67 4.05 -6.51
N THR A 19 -10.78 4.23 -5.82
CA THR A 19 -11.80 5.14 -6.34
C THR A 19 -12.46 5.96 -5.25
N VAL A 20 -12.73 7.21 -5.60
CA VAL A 20 -13.56 8.15 -4.87
C VAL A 20 -14.69 8.54 -5.78
N TYR A 21 -15.90 8.20 -5.39
CA TYR A 21 -17.07 8.86 -5.93
C TYR A 21 -17.25 10.17 -5.14
N ASP A 22 -17.26 11.31 -5.85
CA ASP A 22 -17.65 12.65 -5.37
C ASP A 22 -16.63 13.58 -4.65
N LYS A 23 -15.35 13.66 -5.06
CA LYS A 23 -14.52 14.92 -5.12
C LYS A 23 -13.02 14.67 -5.23
N LEU A 24 -12.33 15.63 -5.86
CA LEU A 24 -10.88 15.73 -6.09
C LEU A 24 -10.05 16.16 -4.87
N ASP A 25 -10.70 16.45 -3.73
CA ASP A 25 -10.10 17.07 -2.53
C ASP A 25 -9.53 16.06 -1.51
N TRP A 26 -9.34 14.80 -1.90
CA TRP A 26 -8.88 13.74 -0.99
C TRP A 26 -7.63 13.09 -1.57
N GLY A 27 -6.67 12.85 -0.67
CA GLY A 27 -5.48 12.06 -0.95
C GLY A 27 -5.74 10.64 -0.50
N GLN A 28 -5.52 9.69 -1.40
CA GLN A 28 -5.57 8.27 -1.09
C GLN A 28 -4.20 7.68 -1.26
N HIS A 29 -3.76 6.94 -0.26
CA HIS A 29 -2.48 6.26 -0.28
C HIS A 29 -2.63 4.84 0.24
N ILE A 30 -1.93 3.90 -0.40
CA ILE A 30 -1.61 2.61 0.20
C ILE A 30 -0.15 2.70 0.60
N SER A 31 0.14 2.53 1.88
CA SER A 31 1.51 2.32 2.33
C SER A 31 1.75 0.83 2.47
N VAL A 32 2.84 0.34 1.88
CA VAL A 32 3.33 -1.01 2.12
C VAL A 32 4.47 -0.91 3.12
N LEU A 33 4.33 -1.61 4.24
CA LEU A 33 5.31 -1.62 5.31
C LEU A 33 5.85 -3.02 5.56
N ILE A 34 7.10 -3.08 6.01
CA ILE A 34 7.72 -4.27 6.56
C ILE A 34 7.82 -4.09 8.06
N LYS A 35 7.39 -5.10 8.82
CA LYS A 35 7.57 -5.17 10.26
C LYS A 35 8.40 -6.38 10.62
N SER A 36 9.53 -6.17 11.30
CA SER A 36 10.35 -7.26 11.85
C SER A 36 9.70 -7.85 13.10
N ASP A 37 9.63 -9.17 13.19
CA ASP A 37 8.97 -9.87 14.31
C ASP A 37 9.75 -9.75 15.64
N ASN A 38 11.06 -9.42 15.58
CA ASN A 38 11.96 -9.43 16.73
C ASN A 38 12.18 -8.05 17.40
N THR A 39 11.56 -6.99 16.89
CA THR A 39 11.74 -5.63 17.42
C THR A 39 10.41 -4.91 17.51
N THR A 40 10.13 -4.33 18.68
CA THR A 40 8.81 -3.79 19.01
C THR A 40 8.39 -2.58 18.17
N ASN A 41 9.26 -1.93 17.38
CA ASN A 41 8.95 -0.67 16.69
C ASN A 41 9.61 -0.43 15.32
N ASN A 42 10.04 -1.47 14.59
CA ASN A 42 10.64 -1.27 13.26
C ASN A 42 9.64 -1.56 12.14
N GLU A 43 8.68 -0.66 11.94
CA GLU A 43 7.88 -0.59 10.71
C GLU A 43 8.63 0.29 9.69
N ILE A 44 8.95 -0.26 8.53
CA ILE A 44 9.63 0.47 7.45
C ILE A 44 8.69 0.52 6.25
N GLU A 45 8.34 1.73 5.83
CA GLU A 45 7.59 1.94 4.57
C GLU A 45 8.51 1.65 3.39
N ILE A 46 8.07 0.76 2.50
CA ILE A 46 8.80 0.35 1.29
C ILE A 46 8.10 0.77 -0.01
N ASP A 47 6.84 1.16 0.06
CA ASP A 47 6.10 1.72 -1.05
C ASP A 47 4.94 2.59 -0.57
N ARG A 48 4.61 3.61 -1.35
CA ARG A 48 3.49 4.53 -1.08
C ARG A 48 2.88 5.07 -2.37
N PRO A 49 2.20 4.24 -3.18
CA PRO A 49 1.36 4.76 -4.26
C PRO A 49 0.36 5.78 -3.73
N SER A 50 0.30 6.93 -4.42
CA SER A 50 -0.66 7.99 -4.16
C SER A 50 -1.62 8.15 -5.33
N ALA A 51 -2.89 8.35 -5.02
CA ALA A 51 -3.91 8.85 -5.94
C ALA A 51 -4.49 10.11 -5.31
N VAL A 52 -3.92 11.26 -5.68
CA VAL A 52 -4.43 12.58 -5.28
C VAL A 52 -5.23 13.13 -6.46
N GLY A 53 -6.52 13.42 -6.25
CA GLY A 53 -7.37 13.95 -7.33
C GLY A 53 -7.60 12.98 -8.49
N MET A 54 -7.39 11.68 -8.28
CA MET A 54 -7.53 10.66 -9.31
C MET A 54 -8.80 9.85 -9.07
N VAL A 55 -9.77 9.97 -9.98
CA VAL A 55 -10.88 9.00 -10.13
C VAL A 55 -10.38 7.93 -11.11
N GLU A 56 -9.48 7.08 -10.65
CA GLU A 56 -8.93 6.00 -11.48
C GLU A 56 -9.70 4.71 -11.21
N ASN A 57 -10.83 4.54 -11.89
CA ASN A 57 -11.60 3.28 -11.90
C ASN A 57 -10.86 2.17 -12.67
N ARG A 58 -9.60 1.90 -12.33
CA ARG A 58 -8.77 0.87 -12.95
C ARG A 58 -7.75 0.32 -11.96
N TRP A 59 -7.29 -0.90 -12.24
CA TRP A 59 -6.20 -1.51 -11.49
C TRP A 59 -4.84 -0.97 -11.94
N HIS A 60 -3.95 -0.79 -10.96
CA HIS A 60 -2.60 -0.32 -11.18
C HIS A 60 -1.59 -1.36 -10.71
N PRO A 61 -0.67 -1.82 -11.59
CA PRO A 61 0.38 -2.72 -11.19
C PRO A 61 1.46 -1.99 -10.39
N ARG A 62 1.99 -2.66 -9.37
CA ARG A 62 3.21 -2.28 -8.65
C ARG A 62 4.18 -3.43 -8.61
N ASN A 63 5.44 -3.09 -8.79
CA ASN A 63 6.58 -3.97 -8.60
C ASN A 63 7.61 -3.18 -7.82
N ILE A 64 7.93 -3.64 -6.62
CA ILE A 64 8.88 -2.98 -5.73
C ILE A 64 9.97 -3.96 -5.32
N THR A 65 11.18 -3.42 -5.22
CA THR A 65 12.35 -4.14 -4.70
C THR A 65 12.68 -3.59 -3.33
N PHE A 66 12.86 -4.46 -2.35
CA PHE A 66 13.24 -4.07 -0.99
C PHE A 66 14.21 -5.08 -0.39
N ASN A 67 15.03 -4.63 0.55
CA ASN A 67 15.87 -5.53 1.33
C ASN A 67 15.13 -5.97 2.59
N SER A 68 15.03 -7.28 2.81
CA SER A 68 14.48 -7.79 4.07
C SER A 68 15.37 -7.37 5.25
N ILE A 69 14.76 -6.81 6.29
CA ILE A 69 15.47 -6.37 7.49
C ILE A 69 15.72 -7.47 8.53
N SER A 70 15.12 -8.65 8.33
CA SER A 70 15.21 -9.80 9.24
C SER A 70 14.81 -11.07 8.51
N ALA A 71 15.21 -12.23 9.05
CA ALA A 71 14.77 -13.53 8.53
C ALA A 71 13.24 -13.67 8.62
N ASN A 72 12.62 -13.23 9.71
CA ASN A 72 11.16 -13.20 9.85
C ASN A 72 10.64 -11.77 9.83
N TYR A 73 9.73 -11.49 8.91
CA TYR A 73 9.03 -10.22 8.80
C TYR A 73 7.60 -10.43 8.32
N SER A 74 6.76 -9.44 8.62
CA SER A 74 5.41 -9.32 8.10
C SER A 74 5.33 -8.18 7.09
N LEU A 75 4.65 -8.43 5.96
CA LEU A 75 4.19 -7.37 5.07
C LEU A 75 2.84 -6.83 5.55
N MET A 76 2.75 -5.51 5.67
CA MET A 76 1.55 -4.81 6.09
C MET A 76 1.13 -3.82 5.01
N PHE A 77 -0.15 -3.88 4.63
CA PHE A 77 -0.76 -2.88 3.76
C PHE A 77 -1.62 -1.96 4.62
N ARG A 78 -1.32 -0.67 4.59
CA ARG A 78 -2.06 0.37 5.31
C ARG A 78 -2.78 1.24 4.31
N PHE A 79 -4.09 1.29 4.43
CA PHE A 79 -4.94 2.18 3.64
C PHE A 79 -5.10 3.49 4.39
N GLU A 80 -4.63 4.57 3.78
CA GLU A 80 -4.70 5.91 4.34
C GLU A 80 -5.58 6.79 3.47
N VAL A 81 -6.51 7.47 4.14
CA VAL A 81 -7.40 8.45 3.54
C VAL A 81 -7.08 9.77 4.21
N THR A 82 -6.57 10.74 3.46
CA THR A 82 -6.31 12.08 3.94
C THR A 82 -7.27 13.05 3.28
N ASN A 83 -7.96 13.85 4.10
CA ASN A 83 -8.78 14.92 3.59
C ASN A 83 -7.88 16.13 3.30
N ILE A 84 -7.75 16.53 2.03
CA ILE A 84 -6.88 17.64 1.61
C ILE A 84 -7.60 18.99 1.83
N ASN A 85 -8.94 19.00 1.96
CA ASN A 85 -9.73 20.23 2.13
C ASN A 85 -10.76 20.11 3.29
N ARG A 86 -10.63 20.97 4.32
CA ARG A 86 -11.38 20.89 5.59
C ARG A 86 -12.88 21.16 5.48
N THR A 87 -13.39 21.68 4.38
CA THR A 87 -14.82 21.98 4.19
C THR A 87 -15.57 20.71 3.75
N ILE A 88 -15.79 19.80 4.70
CA ILE A 88 -16.65 18.64 4.51
C ILE A 88 -18.10 19.14 4.60
N ASP A 89 -18.84 19.07 3.51
CA ASP A 89 -20.30 19.06 3.57
C ASP A 89 -20.72 17.69 4.16
N PRO A 90 -21.29 17.64 5.37
CA PRO A 90 -21.70 16.39 6.02
C PRO A 90 -22.84 15.67 5.30
N ALA A 91 -23.51 16.30 4.31
CA ALA A 91 -24.56 15.68 3.53
C ALA A 91 -24.07 14.77 2.38
N LEU A 92 -22.77 14.80 2.06
CA LEU A 92 -22.19 13.94 1.02
C LEU A 92 -21.82 12.57 1.61
N ASN A 93 -22.63 11.55 1.33
CA ASN A 93 -22.25 10.15 1.52
C ASN A 93 -21.12 9.79 0.57
N LYS A 94 -19.88 9.83 1.06
CA LYS A 94 -18.69 9.51 0.26
C LYS A 94 -18.38 8.03 0.40
N THR A 95 -18.27 7.33 -0.73
CA THR A 95 -17.81 5.95 -0.74
C THR A 95 -16.41 5.90 -1.30
N ILE A 96 -15.50 5.36 -0.50
CA ILE A 96 -14.10 5.13 -0.85
C ILE A 96 -13.92 3.63 -1.02
N TYR A 97 -13.38 3.22 -2.16
CA TYR A 97 -13.00 1.83 -2.35
C TYR A 97 -11.49 1.70 -2.46
N PHE A 98 -10.99 0.73 -1.70
CA PHE A 98 -9.64 0.22 -1.80
C PHE A 98 -9.72 -1.25 -2.14
N ALA A 99 -8.94 -1.68 -3.11
CA ALA A 99 -8.72 -3.09 -3.33
C ALA A 99 -7.25 -3.37 -3.60
N LEU A 100 -6.83 -4.55 -3.16
CA LEU A 100 -5.53 -5.13 -3.43
C LEU A 100 -5.76 -6.50 -4.05
N ASP A 101 -4.97 -6.82 -5.05
CA ASP A 101 -5.03 -8.14 -5.69
C ASP A 101 -3.63 -8.62 -6.11
N ASN A 102 -3.53 -9.93 -6.30
CA ASN A 102 -2.34 -10.65 -6.76
C ASN A 102 -1.05 -10.25 -6.02
N ILE A 103 -1.13 -10.30 -4.68
CA ILE A 103 0.00 -10.00 -3.78
C ILE A 103 0.99 -11.16 -3.85
N GLU A 104 2.13 -10.93 -4.48
CA GLU A 104 3.16 -11.92 -4.73
C GLU A 104 4.51 -11.47 -4.18
N LEU A 105 5.13 -12.31 -3.35
CA LEU A 105 6.49 -12.12 -2.85
C LEU A 105 7.42 -13.16 -3.49
N TYR A 106 8.48 -12.68 -4.14
CA TYR A 106 9.43 -13.52 -4.88
C TYR A 106 10.87 -13.00 -4.82
N ASN A 107 11.83 -13.88 -5.13
CA ASN A 107 13.26 -13.71 -4.81
C ASN A 107 14.17 -13.83 -6.04
N ARG A 108 13.60 -13.83 -7.25
CA ARG A 108 14.37 -13.96 -8.50
C ARG A 108 14.22 -12.67 -9.26
N ASN A 109 15.36 -12.01 -9.53
CA ASN A 109 15.56 -10.86 -10.42
C ASN A 109 14.33 -9.98 -10.61
N CYS A 110 14.25 -8.84 -9.89
CA CYS A 110 13.13 -7.90 -9.94
C CYS A 110 13.00 -7.13 -11.29
N GLN A 111 13.20 -7.80 -12.42
CA GLN A 111 13.06 -7.27 -13.79
C GLN A 111 11.62 -7.44 -14.30
#